data_AF-A0A965PUP7-F1
#
_entry.id   AF-A0A965PUP7-F1
#
_cell.length_a   1.000
_cell.length_b   1.000
_cell.length_c   1.000
_cell.angle_alpha   90.00
_cell.angle_beta   90.00
_cell.angle_gamma   90.00
#
_symmetry.space_group_name_H-M   'P 1'
#
loop_
_entity.id
_entity.type
_entity.pdbx_description
1 polymer ?
#
loop_
_entity_poly.entity_id
_entity_poly.type
_entity_poly.pdbx_seq_one_letter_code
_entity_poly.pdbx_strand_id
1 'polypeptide(L)'
;MIRLALATGWSLHYIESLPITTYRELLAFDRYVEPIGREWEQTGTLAAVAVAPYVKHNPPKPQDFIPVLKPPMTGSEIAAELSKLGKHV
;
A
#
# COMPACT_ATOMS: atom_id res chain seq x y z
N MET A 1 -4.78 -0.26 -6.61
CA MET A 1 -5.37 0.24 -7.86
C MET A 1 -6.61 1.08 -7.64
N ILE A 2 -7.53 0.66 -6.76
CA ILE A 2 -8.72 1.47 -6.42
C ILE A 2 -8.32 2.85 -5.86
N ARG A 3 -7.24 2.92 -5.07
CA ARG A 3 -6.75 4.19 -4.49
C ARG A 3 -6.22 5.13 -5.58
N LEU A 4 -5.35 4.62 -6.44
CA LEU A 4 -4.87 5.39 -7.59
C LEU A 4 -6.02 5.92 -8.45
N ALA A 5 -7.02 5.08 -8.76
CA ALA A 5 -8.19 5.46 -9.54
C ALA A 5 -8.99 6.61 -8.89
N LEU A 6 -9.16 6.57 -7.56
CA LEU A 6 -9.80 7.65 -6.79
C LEU A 6 -8.96 8.94 -6.78
N ALA A 7 -7.64 8.82 -6.65
CA ALA A 7 -6.73 9.96 -6.62
C ALA A 7 -6.68 10.72 -7.96
N THR A 8 -6.69 9.97 -9.07
CA THR A 8 -6.53 10.53 -10.43
C THR A 8 -7.87 10.79 -11.11
N GLY A 9 -8.98 10.29 -10.57
CA GLY A 9 -10.30 10.30 -11.21
C GLY A 9 -10.39 9.37 -12.43
N TRP A 10 -9.42 8.48 -12.62
CA TRP A 10 -9.40 7.55 -13.75
C TRP A 10 -10.30 6.35 -13.48
N SER A 11 -10.98 5.87 -14.52
CA SER A 11 -11.72 4.62 -14.42
C SER A 11 -10.76 3.43 -14.34
N LEU A 12 -11.15 2.38 -13.61
CA LEU A 12 -10.34 1.14 -13.53
C LEU A 12 -10.04 0.56 -14.92
N HIS A 13 -11.04 0.59 -15.81
CA HIS A 13 -10.91 0.13 -17.19
C HIS A 13 -9.85 0.94 -17.97
N TYR A 14 -9.78 2.26 -17.76
CA TYR A 14 -8.75 3.08 -18.39
C TYR A 14 -7.35 2.68 -17.91
N ILE A 15 -7.20 2.43 -16.61
CA ILE A 15 -5.90 2.04 -16.04
C ILE A 15 -5.44 0.67 -16.56
N GLU A 16 -6.37 -0.27 -16.71
CA GLU A 16 -6.09 -1.60 -17.29
C GLU A 16 -5.72 -1.53 -18.78
N SER A 17 -6.17 -0.50 -19.49
CA SER A 17 -5.83 -0.30 -20.91
C SER A 17 -4.45 0.33 -21.14
N LEU A 18 -3.77 0.77 -20.06
CA LEU A 18 -2.44 1.38 -20.18
C LEU A 18 -1.37 0.35 -20.60
N PRO A 19 -0.29 0.81 -21.24
CA PRO A 19 0.87 -0.05 -21.50
C PRO A 19 1.35 -0.76 -20.23
N ILE A 20 1.74 -2.03 -20.36
CA ILE A 20 2.09 -2.89 -19.22
C ILE A 20 3.19 -2.31 -18.33
N THR A 21 4.13 -1.53 -18.90
CA THR A 21 5.19 -0.85 -18.16
C THR A 21 4.62 0.22 -17.24
N THR A 22 3.83 1.14 -17.79
CA THR A 22 3.14 2.20 -17.04
C THR A 22 2.19 1.62 -16.01
N TYR A 23 1.45 0.56 -16.36
CA TYR A 23 0.57 -0.13 -15.43
C TYR A 23 1.35 -0.70 -14.22
N ARG A 24 2.52 -1.31 -14.45
CA ARG A 24 3.39 -1.84 -13.38
C ARG A 24 3.95 -0.74 -12.48
N GLU A 25 4.39 0.36 -13.06
CA GLU A 25 4.89 1.52 -12.30
C GLU A 25 3.79 2.12 -11.42
N LEU A 26 2.59 2.29 -11.97
CA LEU A 26 1.42 2.78 -11.24
C LEU A 26 0.97 1.81 -10.15
N LEU A 27 1.09 0.51 -10.37
CA LEU A 27 0.79 -0.52 -9.37
C LEU A 27 1.83 -0.52 -8.24
N ALA A 28 3.11 -0.31 -8.56
CA ALA A 28 4.16 -0.12 -7.56
C ALA A 28 3.93 1.18 -6.78
N PHE A 29 3.58 2.27 -7.46
CA PHE A 29 3.27 3.55 -6.85
C PHE A 29 2.08 3.42 -5.88
N ASP A 30 0.95 2.86 -6.32
CA ASP A 30 -0.23 2.63 -5.45
C ASP A 30 0.08 1.76 -4.23
N ARG A 31 1.01 0.80 -4.37
CA ARG A 31 1.38 -0.15 -3.31
C ARG A 31 2.39 0.40 -2.30
N TYR A 32 3.30 1.26 -2.74
CA TYR A 32 4.45 1.72 -1.96
C TYR A 32 4.46 3.22 -1.64
N VAL A 33 3.73 4.02 -2.41
CA VAL A 33 3.71 5.48 -2.34
C VAL A 33 2.26 5.92 -2.27
N GLU A 34 1.74 6.03 -1.05
CA GLU A 34 0.36 6.36 -0.74
C GLU A 34 -0.16 7.57 -1.57
N PRO A 35 -0.99 7.33 -2.61
CA PRO A 35 -1.33 8.37 -3.58
C PRO A 35 -2.39 9.36 -3.05
N ILE A 36 -3.22 8.91 -2.10
CA ILE A 36 -4.24 9.70 -1.43
C ILE A 36 -3.74 10.00 0.00
N GLY A 37 -2.75 10.88 0.12
CA GLY A 37 -2.14 11.17 1.40
C GLY A 37 -3.12 11.77 2.43
N ARG A 38 -2.86 11.51 3.71
CA ARG A 38 -3.54 11.99 4.93
C ARG A 38 -4.87 11.33 5.33
N GLU A 39 -5.67 10.82 4.40
CA GLU A 39 -6.97 10.20 4.76
C GLU A 39 -6.79 8.89 5.52
N TRP A 40 -5.83 8.06 5.10
CA TRP A 40 -5.46 6.86 5.85
C TRP A 40 -4.70 7.18 7.12
N GLU A 41 -3.93 8.26 7.15
CA GLU A 41 -3.29 8.74 8.39
C GLU A 41 -4.35 9.18 9.41
N GLN A 42 -5.40 9.89 8.98
CA GLN A 42 -6.55 10.27 9.80
C GLN A 42 -7.33 9.05 10.27
N THR A 43 -7.62 8.12 9.37
CA THR A 43 -8.31 6.87 9.68
C THR A 43 -7.49 6.01 10.65
N GLY A 44 -6.20 5.89 10.40
CA GLY A 44 -5.25 5.18 11.25
C GLY A 44 -5.12 5.84 12.63
N THR A 45 -5.19 7.17 12.70
CA THR A 45 -5.21 7.90 13.98
C THR A 45 -6.46 7.58 14.77
N LEU A 46 -7.63 7.60 14.12
CA LEU A 46 -8.90 7.23 14.76
C LEU A 46 -8.88 5.76 15.24
N ALA A 47 -8.39 4.85 14.40
CA ALA A 47 -8.26 3.44 14.75
C ALA A 47 -7.29 3.22 15.92
N ALA A 48 -6.14 3.89 15.89
CA ALA A 48 -5.16 3.84 16.97
C ALA A 48 -5.74 4.33 18.30
N VAL A 49 -6.44 5.47 18.29
CA VAL A 49 -7.10 6.02 19.49
C VAL A 49 -8.20 5.09 19.99
N ALA A 50 -8.99 4.50 19.09
CA ALA A 50 -10.06 3.57 19.48
C ALA A 50 -9.52 2.28 20.13
N VAL A 51 -8.36 1.79 19.67
CA VAL A 51 -7.79 0.52 20.13
C VAL A 51 -6.84 0.70 21.32
N ALA A 52 -6.23 1.88 21.49
CA ALA A 52 -5.24 2.15 22.54
C ALA A 52 -5.67 1.76 23.97
N PRO A 53 -6.92 1.99 24.42
CA PRO A 53 -7.36 1.60 25.78
C PRO A 53 -7.38 0.09 26.02
N TYR A 54 -7.45 -0.71 24.96
CA TYR A 54 -7.58 -2.17 25.03
C TYR A 54 -6.23 -2.89 24.89
N VAL A 55 -5.13 -2.16 24.68
CA VAL A 55 -3.79 -2.73 24.49
C VAL A 55 -2.92 -2.44 25.72
N LYS A 56 -2.48 -3.50 26.40
CA LYS A 56 -1.72 -3.41 27.66
C LYS A 56 -0.29 -2.89 27.49
N HIS A 57 0.35 -3.17 26.35
CA HIS A 57 1.74 -2.80 26.07
C HIS A 57 1.89 -2.45 24.58
N ASN A 58 2.60 -1.36 24.28
CA ASN A 58 2.74 -0.76 22.94
C ASN A 58 1.40 -0.33 22.32
N PRO A 59 0.91 0.88 22.60
CA PRO A 59 -0.26 1.40 21.89
C PRO A 59 0.02 1.43 20.38
N PRO A 60 -0.95 1.01 19.56
CA PRO A 60 -0.76 0.92 18.12
C PRO A 60 -0.57 2.32 17.53
N LYS A 61 0.33 2.45 16.56
CA LYS A 61 0.56 3.71 15.85
C LYS A 61 -0.41 3.83 14.68
N PRO A 62 -0.75 5.05 14.24
CA PRO A 62 -1.59 5.24 13.06
C PRO A 62 -1.09 4.46 11.84
N GLN A 63 0.23 4.40 11.69
CA GLN A 63 0.95 3.70 10.62
C GLN A 63 0.68 2.18 10.61
N ASP A 64 0.33 1.57 11.74
CA ASP A 64 0.04 0.13 11.83
C ASP A 64 -1.30 -0.22 11.15
N PHE A 65 -2.17 0.77 10.94
CA PHE A 65 -3.47 0.63 10.28
C PHE A 65 -3.46 1.09 8.82
N ILE A 66 -2.34 1.63 8.34
CA ILE A 66 -2.22 2.01 6.94
C ILE A 66 -1.71 0.78 6.17
N PRO A 67 -2.48 0.27 5.20
CA PRO A 67 -2.07 -0.82 4.34
C PRO A 67 -1.03 -0.35 3.30
N VAL A 68 0.13 0.11 3.78
CA VAL A 68 1.34 0.34 2.97
C VAL A 68 2.26 -0.85 3.17
N LEU A 69 2.65 -1.49 2.07
CA LEU A 69 3.71 -2.48 2.15
C LEU A 69 5.03 -1.73 2.16
N LYS A 70 5.94 -2.07 3.07
CA LYS A 70 7.29 -1.52 2.98
C LYS A 70 7.91 -1.95 1.64
N PRO A 71 8.42 -1.03 0.82
CA PRO A 71 9.15 -1.42 -0.37
C PRO A 71 10.37 -2.25 0.06
N PRO A 72 10.70 -3.33 -0.65
CA PRO A 72 11.94 -4.06 -0.40
C PRO A 72 13.11 -3.09 -0.61
N MET A 73 13.87 -2.83 0.44
CA MET A 73 14.96 -1.83 0.44
C MET A 73 16.31 -2.47 0.12
N THR A 74 16.42 -3.78 0.32
CA THR A 74 17.68 -4.53 0.22
C THR A 74 17.63 -5.52 -0.95
N GLY A 75 18.75 -5.74 -1.64
CA GLY A 75 18.81 -6.70 -2.75
C GLY A 75 18.39 -8.13 -2.37
N SER A 76 18.61 -8.54 -1.13
CA SER A 76 18.14 -9.80 -0.55
C SER A 76 16.61 -9.86 -0.40
N GLU A 77 15.97 -8.74 -0.03
CA GLU A 77 14.51 -8.63 0.08
C GLU A 77 13.85 -8.66 -1.30
N ILE A 78 14.47 -8.02 -2.29
CA ILE A 78 14.02 -8.07 -3.69
C ILE A 78 14.08 -9.52 -4.20
N ALA A 79 15.19 -10.22 -3.97
CA ALA A 79 15.33 -11.63 -4.36
C ALA A 79 14.32 -12.54 -3.65
N ALA A 80 14.03 -12.28 -2.36
CA ALA A 80 13.02 -13.01 -1.60
C ALA A 80 11.61 -12.80 -2.18
N GLU A 81 11.23 -11.56 -2.52
CA GLU A 81 9.93 -11.27 -3.15
C GLU A 81 9.82 -11.88 -4.57
N LEU A 82 10.89 -11.81 -5.38
CA LEU A 82 10.92 -12.44 -6.70
C LEU A 82 10.79 -13.98 -6.59
N SER A 83 11.37 -14.59 -5.56
CA SER A 83 11.25 -16.04 -5.31
C SER A 83 9.83 -16.50 -4.96
N LYS A 84 9.00 -15.62 -4.37
CA LYS A 84 7.59 -15.91 -4.10
C LYS A 84 6.76 -15.93 -5.39
N LEU A 85 7.11 -15.08 -6.35
CA LEU A 85 6.45 -15.00 -7.65
C LEU A 85 6.80 -16.19 -8.56
N GLY A 86 8.04 -16.70 -8.48
CA GLY A 86 8.49 -17.85 -9.27
C GLY A 86 7.93 -19.22 -8.83
N LYS A 87 7.27 -19.32 -7.67
CA LYS A 87 6.69 -20.58 -7.16
C LYS A 87 5.25 -20.86 -7.61
N HIS A 88 4.64 -19.95 -8.37
CA HIS A 88 3.26 -20.08 -8.86
C HIS A 88 3.17 -20.19 -10.40
N VAL A 89 4.25 -20.67 -11.05
CA VAL A 89 4.25 -21.09 -12.46
C VAL A 89 4.57 -22.58 -12.52
#